data_AF-A0A3D5S880-F1
#
_entry.id   AF-A0A3D5S880-F1
#
_cell.length_a   1.000
_cell.length_b   1.000
_cell.length_c   1.000
_cell.angle_alpha   90.00
_cell.angle_beta   90.00
_cell.angle_gamma   90.00
#
_symmetry.space_group_name_H-M   'P 1'
#
loop_
_entity.id
_entity.type
_entity.pdbx_description
1 polymer ?
#
loop_
_entity_poly.entity_id
_entity_poly.type
_entity_poly.pdbx_seq_one_letter_code
_entity_poly.pdbx_strand_id
1 'polypeptide(L)' 'MAEKDDNSNEFSSFLIKHSDLDNLEVLVPDMNGILRGKRINVAESKTLYKKGINLPAGTHLLDSGGNV' A
#
# COMPACT_ATOMS: atom_id res chain seq x y z
N MET A 1 14.31 -20.31 6.08
CA MET A 1 13.05 -20.39 6.82
C MET A 1 12.06 -19.53 6.05
N ALA A 2 11.32 -20.10 5.10
CA ALA A 2 10.38 -19.34 4.27
C ALA A 2 9.06 -19.25 5.03
N GLU A 3 8.70 -18.05 5.51
CA GLU A 3 7.34 -17.78 5.98
C GLU A 3 6.38 -17.98 4.80
N LYS A 4 5.41 -18.84 5.02
CA LYS A 4 4.42 -19.30 4.05
C LYS A 4 3.52 -18.12 3.66
N ASP A 5 3.25 -17.95 2.37
CA ASP A 5 2.39 -16.92 1.75
C ASP A 5 0.90 -16.95 2.17
N ASP A 6 0.57 -17.01 3.47
CA ASP A 6 -0.83 -17.00 3.96
C ASP A 6 -1.54 -15.66 3.69
N ASN A 7 -0.80 -14.55 3.66
CA ASN A 7 -1.35 -13.21 3.39
C ASN A 7 -2.00 -13.06 2.01
N SER A 8 -1.53 -13.83 1.02
CA SER A 8 -2.08 -13.77 -0.34
C SER A 8 -3.49 -14.34 -0.43
N ASN A 9 -3.80 -15.30 0.46
CA ASN A 9 -5.06 -16.03 0.47
C ASN A 9 -6.14 -15.26 1.25
N GLU A 10 -5.76 -14.63 2.37
CA GLU A 10 -6.64 -13.74 3.13
C GLU A 10 -7.09 -12.54 2.29
N PHE A 11 -6.14 -11.84 1.66
CA PHE A 11 -6.43 -10.66 0.84
C PHE A 11 -7.32 -11.00 -0.37
N SER A 12 -7.07 -12.13 -1.03
CA SER A 12 -7.92 -12.61 -2.13
C SER A 12 -9.34 -12.91 -1.65
N SER A 13 -9.48 -13.52 -0.47
CA SER A 13 -10.78 -13.80 0.15
C SER A 13 -11.53 -12.51 0.51
N PHE A 14 -10.82 -11.48 1.00
CA PHE A 14 -11.36 -10.16 1.27
C PHE A 14 -11.91 -9.49 0.00
N LEU A 15 -11.15 -9.50 -1.10
CA LEU A 15 -11.60 -8.92 -2.37
C LEU A 15 -12.82 -9.64 -2.97
N ILE A 16 -12.92 -10.97 -2.80
CA ILE A 16 -14.09 -11.73 -3.25
C ILE A 16 -15.33 -11.35 -2.43
N LYS A 17 -15.17 -11.14 -1.12
CA LYS A 17 -16.26 -10.74 -0.22
C LYS A 17 -16.77 -9.31 -0.50
N HIS A 18 -15.89 -8.44 -1.00
CA HIS A 18 -16.15 -7.03 -1.25
C HIS A 18 -15.91 -6.69 -2.73
N SER A 19 -16.72 -7.29 -3.60
CA SER A 19 -16.60 -7.14 -5.06
C SER A 19 -17.01 -5.76 -5.60
N ASP A 20 -17.58 -4.91 -4.75
CA ASP A 20 -17.94 -3.52 -5.01
C ASP A 20 -16.77 -2.54 -4.80
N LEU A 21 -15.64 -3.01 -4.26
CA LEU A 21 -14.45 -2.19 -4.09
C LEU A 21 -13.80 -1.87 -5.44
N ASP A 22 -13.65 -0.58 -5.72
CA ASP A 22 -12.94 -0.09 -6.91
C ASP A 22 -11.51 0.35 -6.58
N ASN A 23 -11.31 0.95 -5.41
CA ASN A 23 -10.03 1.55 -5.01
C ASN A 23 -9.59 1.10 -3.63
N LEU A 24 -8.27 1.00 -3.44
CA LEU A 24 -7.60 0.76 -2.18
C LEU A 24 -6.68 1.92 -1.86
N GLU A 25 -6.54 2.23 -0.58
CA GLU A 25 -5.63 3.27 -0.11
C GLU A 25 -4.47 2.62 0.62
N VAL A 26 -3.27 2.77 0.07
CA VAL A 26 -2.03 2.29 0.69
C VAL A 26 -1.52 3.40 1.58
N LEU A 27 -1.40 3.16 2.88
CA LEU A 27 -0.95 4.14 3.87
C LEU A 27 0.38 3.69 4.48
N VAL A 28 1.31 4.63 4.60
CA VAL A 28 2.62 4.45 5.23
C VAL A 28 2.93 5.73 6.02
N PRO A 29 3.32 5.63 7.31
CA PRO A 29 3.79 6.79 8.06
C PRO A 29 5.17 7.22 7.57
N ASP A 30 5.40 8.54 7.48
CA ASP A 30 6.74 9.08 7.25
C ASP A 30 7.57 9.19 8.55
N MET A 31 8.77 9.74 8.45
CA MET A 31 9.66 9.94 9.61
C MET A 31 9.09 10.88 10.69
N ASN A 32 8.14 11.75 10.33
CA ASN A 32 7.46 12.66 11.24
C ASN A 32 6.15 12.08 11.79
N GLY A 33 5.82 10.82 11.47
CA GLY A 33 4.58 10.16 11.87
C GLY A 33 3.35 10.59 11.07
N ILE A 34 3.52 11.31 9.96
CA ILE A 34 2.43 11.73 9.10
C ILE A 34 2.05 10.57 8.19
N LEU A 35 0.76 10.22 8.19
CA LEU A 35 0.22 9.22 7.28
C LEU A 35 0.25 9.76 5.86
N ARG A 36 0.98 9.06 5.00
CA ARG A 36 1.05 9.35 3.57
C ARG A 36 0.59 8.14 2.82
N GLY A 37 0.05 8.35 1.62
CA GLY A 37 -0.50 7.23 0.90
C GLY A 37 -0.75 7.48 -0.55
N LYS A 38 -1.09 6.38 -1.21
CA LYS A 38 -1.50 6.37 -2.62
C LYS A 38 -2.77 5.56 -2.74
N ARG A 39 -3.75 6.12 -3.43
CA ARG A 39 -4.92 5.39 -3.89
C ARG A 39 -4.57 4.63 -5.16
N ILE A 40 -4.88 3.33 -5.18
CA ILE A 40 -4.65 2.44 -6.32
C ILE A 40 -5.96 1.73 -6.66
N ASN A 41 -6.10 1.30 -7.91
CA ASN A 41 -7.23 0.46 -8.27
C ASN A 41 -7.04 -0.95 -7.70
N VAL A 42 -8.15 -1.62 -7.34
CA VAL A 42 -8.12 -3.01 -6.86
C VAL A 42 -7.43 -3.95 -7.86
N ALA A 43 -7.51 -3.70 -9.16
CA ALA A 43 -6.79 -4.47 -10.18
C ALA A 43 -5.26 -4.43 -10.00
N GLU A 44 -4.71 -3.33 -9.49
CA GLU A 44 -3.26 -3.15 -9.27
C GLU A 44 -2.78 -3.76 -7.94
N SER A 45 -3.70 -4.11 -7.03
CA SER A 45 -3.40 -4.62 -5.69
C SER A 45 -2.58 -5.91 -5.68
N LYS A 46 -2.78 -6.79 -6.66
CA LYS A 46 -1.99 -8.03 -6.80
C LYS A 46 -0.52 -7.73 -7.08
N THR A 47 -0.24 -6.67 -7.82
CA THR A 47 1.13 -6.23 -8.11
C THR A 47 1.75 -5.61 -6.86
N LEU A 48 0.99 -4.81 -6.11
CA LEU A 48 1.40 -4.27 -4.81
C LEU A 48 1.87 -5.38 -3.86
N TYR A 49 1.08 -6.45 -3.66
CA TYR A 49 1.45 -7.53 -2.73
C TYR A 49 2.71 -8.30 -3.13
N LYS A 50 3.01 -8.39 -4.44
CA LYS A 50 4.16 -9.15 -4.95
C LYS A 50 5.42 -8.32 -5.11
N LYS A 51 5.29 -7.03 -5.45
CA LYS A 51 6.42 -6.18 -5.86
C LYS A 51 6.52 -4.86 -5.10
N GLY A 52 5.53 -4.53 -4.26
CA GLY A 52 5.41 -3.21 -3.63
C GLY A 52 4.88 -2.15 -4.59
N ILE A 53 4.90 -0.89 -4.14
CA ILE A 53 4.55 0.28 -4.96
C ILE A 53 5.70 1.28 -4.94
N ASN A 54 5.84 2.01 -6.03
CA ASN A 54 6.72 3.18 -6.06
C ASN A 54 6.00 4.38 -5.45
N LEU A 55 6.58 4.93 -4.39
CA LEU A 55 6.23 6.23 -3.83
C LEU A 55 7.37 7.21 -4.12
N PRO A 56 7.10 8.48 -4.44
CA PRO A 56 8.16 9.48 -4.59
C PRO A 56 9.00 9.55 -3.32
N ALA A 57 10.33 9.49 -3.42
CA ALA A 57 11.23 9.48 -2.26
C ALA A 57 11.02 10.70 -1.32
N GLY A 58 10.69 11.87 -1.88
CA GLY A 58 10.35 13.06 -1.10
C GLY A 58 9.15 12.88 -0.16
N THR A 59 8.28 11.91 -0.42
CA THR A 59 7.15 11.57 0.47
C THR A 59 7.65 11.07 1.82
N HIS A 60 8.78 10.38 1.88
CA HIS A 60 9.28 9.81 3.14
C HIS A 60 10.37 10.67 3.79
N LEU A 61 11.11 11.44 2.98
CA LEU A 61 12.32 12.14 3.40
C LEU A 61 12.13 13.63 3.66
N LEU A 62 11.05 14.25 3.16
CA LEU A 62 10.80 15.68 3.36
C LEU A 62 10.04 15.91 4.66
N ASP A 63 10.32 17.05 5.30
CA ASP A 63 9.48 17.54 6.37
C ASP A 63 8.06 17.91 5.86
N SER A 64 7.15 18.19 6.77
CA SER A 64 5.77 18.59 6.45
C SER A 64 5.67 19.85 5.58
N GLY A 65 6.72 20.70 5.59
CA GLY A 65 6.84 21.91 4.79
C GLY A 65 7.47 21.69 3.42
N GLY A 66 7.97 20.48 3.12
CA GLY A 66 8.65 20.15 1.88
C GLY A 66 10.15 20.49 1.86
N ASN A 67 10.77 20.73 3.02
CA ASN A 67 12.21 20.94 3.11
C ASN A 67 12.97 19.62 3.28
N VAL A 68 14.24 19.63 2.83
CA VAL A 68 15.24 18.56 3.00
C VAL A 68 16.14 18.82 4.19
#